data_AF-A0A7S0RM18-F1
#
_entry.id   AF-A0A7S0RM18-F1
#
_cell.length_a   1.000
_cell.length_b   1.000
_cell.length_c   1.000
_cell.angle_alpha   90.00
_cell.angle_beta   90.00
_cell.angle_gamma   90.00
#
_symmetry.space_group_name_H-M   'P 1'
#
loop_
_entity.id
_entity.type
_entity.pdbx_description
1 polymer ?
#
loop_
_entity_poly.entity_id
_entity_poly.type
_entity_poly.pdbx_seq_one_letter_code
_entity_poly.pdbx_strand_id
1 'polypeptide(L)'
;SSGRASRVRGAGGRPLWRLARVRGESKHTRLPCTPSPEFAPEAVVEAQIEALQECCFERAYALLSPQARALVGPMQAYINRMARSRSYRPLVGHARATHVRRCQPSRNTYLEVVAVAGPGHDKANALYCWILTRHAGEGNLKDCWVTDWVKVVDDPKILAVLGIPAAGSEGGDVGGGGSKGPGKH
;
A
#
# COMPACT_ATOMS: atom_id res chain seq x y z
N SER A 1 -17.35 -23.79 -11.93
CA SER A 1 -17.70 -22.50 -11.31
C SER A 1 -18.93 -22.71 -10.43
N SER A 2 -18.86 -22.40 -9.13
CA SER A 2 -20.01 -22.52 -8.21
C SER A 2 -19.84 -21.56 -7.04
N GLY A 3 -20.57 -20.46 -7.04
CA GLY A 3 -20.67 -19.54 -5.91
C GLY A 3 -21.79 -20.01 -4.97
N ARG A 4 -21.47 -20.26 -3.69
CA ARG A 4 -22.48 -20.59 -2.67
C ARG A 4 -22.97 -19.30 -2.02
N ALA A 5 -24.21 -18.90 -2.32
CA ALA A 5 -24.90 -17.83 -1.61
C ALA A 5 -25.61 -18.40 -0.37
N SER A 6 -25.51 -17.70 0.76
CA SER A 6 -26.25 -18.04 1.97
C SER A 6 -27.27 -16.94 2.27
N ARG A 7 -28.50 -17.35 2.57
CA ARG A 7 -29.63 -16.47 2.85
C ARG A 7 -29.57 -16.03 4.32
N VAL A 8 -29.60 -14.73 4.58
CA VAL A 8 -29.76 -14.18 5.94
C VAL A 8 -31.05 -13.36 5.97
N ARG A 9 -31.91 -13.59 6.96
CA ARG A 9 -33.13 -12.79 7.18
C ARG A 9 -32.76 -11.50 7.90
N GLY A 10 -33.08 -10.35 7.28
CA GLY A 10 -33.04 -9.05 7.95
C GLY A 10 -34.33 -8.75 8.70
N ALA A 11 -34.25 -7.86 9.69
CA ALA A 11 -35.40 -7.25 10.35
C ALA A 11 -36.23 -6.49 9.29
N GLY A 12 -37.41 -7.00 8.94
CA GLY A 12 -38.25 -6.48 7.86
C GLY A 12 -38.58 -7.48 6.74
N GLY A 13 -38.13 -8.74 6.84
CA GLY A 13 -38.61 -9.84 5.98
C GLY A 13 -38.12 -9.81 4.52
N ARG A 14 -37.40 -8.77 4.10
CA ARG A 14 -36.77 -8.72 2.78
C ARG A 14 -35.44 -9.50 2.80
N PRO A 15 -35.20 -10.42 1.85
CA PRO A 15 -33.93 -11.11 1.75
C PRO A 15 -32.84 -10.09 1.36
N LEU A 16 -31.89 -9.86 2.28
CA LEU A 16 -30.69 -9.11 1.98
C LEU A 16 -29.65 -10.08 1.43
N TRP A 17 -29.30 -9.91 0.17
CA TRP A 17 -28.19 -10.64 -0.43
C TRP A 17 -26.88 -10.09 0.15
N ARG A 18 -26.21 -10.87 0.99
CA ARG A 18 -24.85 -10.58 1.45
C ARG A 18 -23.91 -11.51 0.70
N LEU A 19 -23.08 -10.93 -0.16
CA LEU A 19 -22.01 -11.64 -0.84
C LEU A 19 -21.01 -12.11 0.23
N ALA A 20 -20.93 -13.42 0.46
CA ALA A 20 -20.12 -13.98 1.55
C ALA A 20 -18.61 -13.93 1.24
N ARG A 21 -18.24 -14.15 -0.03
CA ARG A 21 -16.86 -14.11 -0.53
C ARG A 21 -16.87 -14.16 -2.05
N VAL A 22 -16.03 -13.35 -2.70
CA VAL A 22 -15.61 -13.60 -4.09
C VAL A 22 -14.26 -14.31 -4.00
N ARG A 23 -14.12 -15.47 -4.64
CA ARG A 23 -12.82 -16.10 -4.89
C ARG A 23 -12.65 -16.20 -6.40
N GLY A 24 -11.47 -15.80 -6.88
CA GLY A 24 -11.10 -15.91 -8.29
C GLY A 24 -11.03 -14.57 -9.01
N GLU A 25 -10.34 -13.58 -8.45
CA GLU A 25 -9.73 -12.58 -9.33
C GLU A 25 -8.67 -13.31 -10.14
N SER A 26 -8.74 -13.18 -11.46
CA SER A 26 -7.73 -13.69 -12.36
C SER A 26 -6.38 -13.13 -11.90
N LYS A 27 -5.47 -13.99 -11.44
CA LYS A 27 -4.07 -13.59 -11.34
C LYS A 27 -3.65 -13.21 -12.76
N HIS A 28 -3.52 -11.92 -13.01
CA HIS A 28 -3.05 -11.46 -14.30
C HIS A 28 -1.68 -12.10 -14.51
N THR A 29 -1.50 -12.80 -15.63
CA THR A 29 -0.24 -13.49 -15.95
C THR A 29 0.90 -12.51 -16.20
N ARG A 30 0.58 -11.24 -16.43
CA ARG A 30 1.48 -10.11 -16.60
C ARG A 30 1.00 -8.93 -15.76
N LEU A 31 1.93 -8.15 -15.22
CA LEU A 31 1.62 -6.90 -14.53
C LEU A 31 1.69 -5.70 -15.49
N PRO A 32 0.84 -4.67 -15.31
CA PRO A 32 0.87 -3.47 -16.13
C PRO A 32 2.16 -2.68 -15.94
N CYS A 33 2.85 -2.33 -17.03
CA CYS A 33 3.90 -1.31 -17.02
C CYS A 33 3.35 0.11 -17.31
N THR A 34 2.14 0.18 -17.87
CA THR A 34 1.41 1.41 -18.16
C THR A 34 -0.08 1.22 -17.87
N PRO A 35 -0.85 2.29 -17.62
CA PRO A 35 -2.28 2.19 -17.40
C PRO A 35 -2.98 1.60 -18.63
N SER A 36 -3.82 0.59 -18.42
CA SER A 36 -4.66 -0.02 -19.44
C SER A 36 -5.98 -0.47 -18.81
N PRO A 37 -7.11 -0.37 -19.53
CA PRO A 37 -8.43 -0.70 -18.99
C PRO A 37 -8.63 -2.21 -18.81
N GLU A 38 -7.73 -3.05 -19.33
CA GLU A 38 -7.78 -4.51 -19.19
C GLU A 38 -7.35 -4.98 -17.79
N PHE A 39 -6.64 -4.14 -17.03
CA PHE A 39 -6.11 -4.50 -15.72
C PHE A 39 -7.06 -4.12 -14.59
N ALA A 40 -7.28 -5.06 -13.68
CA ALA A 40 -7.96 -4.82 -12.43
C ALA A 40 -7.10 -3.94 -11.50
N PRO A 41 -7.69 -3.21 -10.53
CA PRO A 41 -6.93 -2.34 -9.65
C PRO A 41 -5.89 -3.09 -8.81
N GLU A 42 -6.16 -4.36 -8.45
CA GLU A 42 -5.22 -5.24 -7.75
C GLU A 42 -3.92 -5.41 -8.53
N ALA A 43 -4.00 -5.61 -9.85
CA ALA A 43 -2.82 -5.76 -10.70
C ALA A 43 -2.01 -4.46 -10.81
N VAL A 44 -2.68 -3.29 -10.75
CA VAL A 44 -2.00 -2.00 -10.72
C VAL A 44 -1.25 -1.79 -9.40
N VAL A 45 -1.84 -2.19 -8.27
CA VAL A 45 -1.17 -2.17 -6.96
C VAL A 45 0.03 -3.11 -6.96
N GLU A 46 -0.15 -4.35 -7.41
CA GLU A 46 0.92 -5.35 -7.49
C GLU A 46 2.07 -4.87 -8.40
N ALA A 47 1.76 -4.27 -9.55
CA ALA A 47 2.75 -3.70 -10.45
C ALA A 47 3.56 -2.56 -9.82
N GLN A 48 2.93 -1.67 -9.06
CA GLN A 48 3.66 -0.62 -8.35
C GLN A 48 4.53 -1.17 -7.22
N ILE A 49 4.05 -2.17 -6.48
CA ILE A 49 4.83 -2.83 -5.42
C ILE A 49 6.07 -3.49 -6.03
N GLU A 50 5.91 -4.30 -7.08
CA GLU A 50 7.02 -4.95 -7.76
C GLU A 50 8.03 -3.93 -8.31
N ALA A 51 7.55 -2.88 -8.98
CA ALA A 51 8.42 -1.82 -9.48
C ALA A 51 9.23 -1.15 -8.35
N LEU A 52 8.62 -0.90 -7.20
CA LEU A 52 9.32 -0.31 -6.04
C LEU A 52 10.26 -1.30 -5.34
N GLN A 53 9.95 -2.60 -5.38
CA GLN A 53 10.85 -3.66 -4.93
C GLN A 53 12.13 -3.69 -5.78
N GLU A 54 11.99 -3.54 -7.08
CA GLU A 54 13.10 -3.51 -8.05
C GLU A 54 13.79 -2.14 -8.17
N CYS A 55 13.35 -1.15 -7.40
CA CYS A 55 13.80 0.24 -7.52
C CYS A 55 13.58 0.85 -8.93
N CYS A 56 12.63 0.31 -9.71
CA CYS A 56 12.24 0.82 -11.02
C CYS A 56 11.18 1.92 -10.88
N PHE A 57 11.63 3.13 -10.55
CA PHE A 57 10.76 4.28 -10.29
C PHE A 57 9.95 4.71 -11.51
N GLU A 58 10.46 4.50 -12.72
CA GLU A 58 9.78 4.82 -13.97
C GLU A 58 8.48 4.03 -14.12
N ARG A 59 8.52 2.71 -13.86
CA ARG A 59 7.34 1.84 -13.89
C ARG A 59 6.33 2.26 -12.81
N ALA A 60 6.79 2.52 -11.60
CA ALA A 60 5.92 2.95 -10.50
C ALA A 60 5.24 4.29 -10.81
N TYR A 61 6.00 5.26 -11.33
CA TYR A 61 5.53 6.59 -11.69
C TYR A 61 4.57 6.58 -12.90
N ALA A 62 4.79 5.67 -13.86
CA ALA A 62 3.92 5.49 -15.03
C ALA A 62 2.48 5.10 -14.65
N LEU A 63 2.27 4.50 -13.48
CA LEU A 63 0.94 4.08 -12.99
C LEU A 63 0.24 5.16 -12.15
N LEU A 64 0.90 6.30 -11.89
CA LEU A 64 0.28 7.43 -11.19
C LEU A 64 -0.76 8.14 -12.07
N SER A 65 -1.83 8.61 -11.44
CA SER A 65 -2.84 9.45 -12.08
C SER A 65 -2.25 10.82 -12.48
N PRO A 66 -2.85 11.53 -13.45
CA PRO A 66 -2.39 12.87 -13.82
C PRO A 66 -2.35 13.83 -12.62
N GLN A 67 -3.33 13.75 -11.73
CA GLN A 67 -3.40 14.57 -10.52
C GLN A 67 -2.28 14.19 -9.52
N ALA A 68 -2.01 12.90 -9.35
CA ALA A 68 -0.90 12.43 -8.51
C ALA A 68 0.45 12.91 -9.05
N ARG A 69 0.67 12.82 -10.37
CA ARG A 69 1.89 13.32 -11.01
C ARG A 69 2.04 14.83 -10.85
N ALA A 70 0.96 15.58 -11.01
CA ALA A 70 0.99 17.04 -10.82
C ALA A 70 1.42 17.43 -9.39
N LEU A 71 1.02 16.63 -8.39
CA LEU A 71 1.39 16.89 -7.00
C LEU A 71 2.80 16.41 -6.64
N VAL A 72 3.20 15.22 -7.08
CA VAL A 72 4.55 14.73 -6.78
C VAL A 72 5.60 15.51 -7.56
N GLY A 73 5.23 16.02 -8.73
CA GLY A 73 6.12 16.73 -9.63
C GLY A 73 6.88 15.78 -10.55
N PRO A 74 7.94 16.25 -11.23
CA PRO A 74 8.66 15.50 -12.24
C PRO A 74 9.32 14.23 -11.66
N MET A 75 9.70 13.29 -12.53
CA MET A 75 10.30 11.99 -12.15
C MET A 75 11.41 12.12 -11.11
N GLN A 76 12.33 13.09 -11.28
CA GLN A 76 13.43 13.29 -10.33
C GLN A 76 12.94 13.67 -8.93
N ALA A 77 11.85 14.44 -8.82
CA ALA A 77 11.23 14.76 -7.54
C ALA A 77 10.57 13.52 -6.90
N TYR A 78 9.94 12.67 -7.71
CA TYR A 78 9.41 11.38 -7.27
C TYR A 78 10.52 10.48 -6.71
N ILE A 79 11.60 10.28 -7.46
CA ILE A 79 12.77 9.48 -7.02
C ILE A 79 13.33 10.03 -5.71
N ASN A 80 13.56 11.34 -5.65
CA ASN A 80 14.07 11.99 -4.44
C ASN A 80 13.15 11.78 -3.23
N ARG A 81 11.82 11.87 -3.43
CA ARG A 81 10.83 11.65 -2.37
C ARG A 81 10.86 10.19 -1.89
N MET A 82 10.86 9.22 -2.81
CA MET A 82 10.87 7.79 -2.47
C MET A 82 12.16 7.38 -1.76
N ALA A 83 13.32 7.88 -2.22
CA ALA A 83 14.62 7.53 -1.65
C ALA A 83 14.93 8.22 -0.31
N ARG A 84 14.53 9.49 -0.15
CA ARG A 84 14.94 10.32 1.01
C ARG A 84 13.90 10.40 2.12
N SER A 85 12.63 10.15 1.83
CA SER A 85 11.59 10.23 2.87
C SER A 85 11.65 9.00 3.78
N ARG A 86 11.81 9.23 5.08
CA ARG A 86 11.77 8.16 6.10
C ARG A 86 10.48 7.33 6.01
N SER A 87 9.37 7.97 5.65
CA SER A 87 8.05 7.36 5.49
C SER A 87 7.97 6.36 4.33
N TYR A 88 8.74 6.56 3.26
CA TYR A 88 8.71 5.69 2.07
C TYR A 88 9.95 4.80 1.94
N ARG A 89 11.00 5.05 2.73
CA ARG A 89 12.24 4.24 2.71
C ARG A 89 11.99 2.73 2.86
N PRO A 90 11.09 2.26 3.75
CA PRO A 90 10.79 0.82 3.85
C PRO A 90 10.18 0.22 2.59
N LEU A 91 9.57 1.01 1.72
CA LEU A 91 8.89 0.54 0.52
C LEU A 91 9.84 0.30 -0.66
N VAL A 92 10.96 1.00 -0.71
CA VAL A 92 11.94 0.89 -1.79
C VAL A 92 12.89 -0.27 -1.51
N GLY A 93 13.05 -1.21 -2.45
CA GLY A 93 13.93 -2.36 -2.27
C GLY A 93 13.46 -3.34 -1.19
N HIS A 94 12.17 -3.34 -0.86
CA HIS A 94 11.63 -4.10 0.25
C HIS A 94 11.82 -5.62 0.07
N ALA A 95 12.00 -6.35 1.17
CA ALA A 95 12.20 -7.79 1.13
C ALA A 95 10.90 -8.55 0.83
N ARG A 96 9.77 -8.06 1.37
CA ARG A 96 8.45 -8.68 1.18
C ARG A 96 7.32 -7.67 1.32
N ALA A 97 6.30 -7.80 0.48
CA ALA A 97 5.02 -7.13 0.63
C ALA A 97 3.90 -8.17 0.86
N THR A 98 2.89 -7.82 1.64
CA THR A 98 1.76 -8.70 1.96
C THR A 98 0.48 -7.89 1.93
N HIS A 99 -0.46 -8.31 1.07
CA HIS A 99 -1.76 -7.69 0.95
C HIS A 99 -2.61 -8.01 2.19
N VAL A 100 -2.98 -6.99 2.95
CA VAL A 100 -3.67 -7.13 4.24
C VAL A 100 -5.18 -6.99 4.07
N ARG A 101 -5.61 -5.95 3.35
CA ARG A 101 -7.02 -5.62 3.20
C ARG A 101 -7.30 -4.92 1.89
N ARG A 102 -8.40 -5.29 1.25
CA ARG A 102 -8.94 -4.65 0.04
C ARG A 102 -10.30 -4.05 0.34
N CYS A 103 -10.59 -2.91 -0.28
CA CYS A 103 -11.88 -2.25 -0.17
C CYS A 103 -12.17 -1.49 -1.47
N GLN A 104 -13.37 -1.65 -2.02
CA GLN A 104 -13.82 -0.90 -3.19
C GLN A 104 -15.09 -0.12 -2.81
N PRO A 105 -14.95 1.09 -2.24
CA PRO A 105 -16.10 1.87 -1.77
C PRO A 105 -17.09 2.27 -2.87
N SER A 106 -16.61 2.37 -4.11
CA SER A 106 -17.42 2.71 -5.27
C SER A 106 -16.91 1.99 -6.52
N ARG A 107 -17.70 1.99 -7.60
CA ARG A 107 -17.27 1.44 -8.90
C ARG A 107 -15.93 2.02 -9.38
N ASN A 108 -15.63 3.26 -8.99
CA ASN A 108 -14.47 4.00 -9.49
C ASN A 108 -13.41 4.24 -8.43
N THR A 109 -13.52 3.67 -7.22
CA THR A 109 -12.57 3.92 -6.13
C THR A 109 -12.16 2.60 -5.50
N TYR A 110 -10.86 2.35 -5.44
CA TYR A 110 -10.27 1.15 -4.87
C TYR A 110 -9.19 1.51 -3.84
N LEU A 111 -9.14 0.74 -2.76
CA LEU A 111 -8.23 0.91 -1.64
C LEU A 111 -7.59 -0.43 -1.28
N GLU A 112 -6.28 -0.44 -1.08
CA GLU A 112 -5.56 -1.63 -0.66
C GLU A 112 -4.49 -1.34 0.38
N VAL A 113 -4.59 -2.02 1.52
CA VAL A 113 -3.62 -1.95 2.60
C VAL A 113 -2.62 -3.07 2.45
N VAL A 114 -1.33 -2.71 2.47
CA VAL A 114 -0.20 -3.61 2.27
C VAL A 114 0.80 -3.45 3.41
N ALA A 115 1.16 -4.58 4.01
CA ALA A 115 2.23 -4.69 4.99
C ALA A 115 3.55 -4.93 4.28
N VAL A 116 4.56 -4.14 4.61
CA VAL A 116 5.86 -4.16 3.94
C VAL A 116 6.94 -4.44 4.96
N ALA A 117 7.78 -5.43 4.65
CA ALA A 117 9.04 -5.69 5.32
C ALA A 117 10.14 -5.01 4.50
N GLY A 118 10.64 -3.87 5.01
CA GLY A 118 11.67 -3.10 4.32
C GLY A 118 13.01 -3.84 4.18
N PRO A 119 13.99 -3.25 3.47
CA PRO A 119 15.31 -3.85 3.28
C PRO A 119 15.94 -4.27 4.62
N GLY A 120 16.40 -5.52 4.72
CA GLY A 120 17.03 -6.06 5.94
C GLY A 120 16.06 -6.44 7.07
N HIS A 121 14.75 -6.40 6.86
CA HIS A 121 13.76 -6.84 7.84
C HIS A 121 13.05 -8.13 7.41
N ASP A 122 12.98 -9.11 8.31
CA ASP A 122 12.26 -10.37 8.06
C ASP A 122 10.74 -10.27 8.25
N LYS A 123 10.29 -9.25 8.98
CA LYS A 123 8.89 -8.99 9.32
C LYS A 123 8.46 -7.62 8.83
N ALA A 124 7.16 -7.46 8.61
CA ALA A 124 6.60 -6.18 8.22
C ALA A 124 6.88 -5.12 9.30
N ASN A 125 7.45 -4.00 8.88
CA ASN A 125 7.79 -2.86 9.71
C ASN A 125 7.12 -1.56 9.23
N ALA A 126 6.30 -1.64 8.19
CA ALA A 126 5.50 -0.52 7.69
C ALA A 126 4.17 -1.01 7.09
N LEU A 127 3.17 -0.14 7.11
CA LEU A 127 1.91 -0.31 6.39
C LEU A 127 1.70 0.85 5.43
N TYR A 128 1.17 0.53 4.26
CA TYR A 128 0.80 1.51 3.25
C TYR A 128 -0.60 1.24 2.75
N CYS A 129 -1.32 2.31 2.41
CA CYS A 129 -2.63 2.26 1.76
C CYS A 129 -2.49 2.85 0.35
N TRP A 130 -2.70 2.00 -0.65
CA TRP A 130 -2.88 2.40 -2.04
C TRP A 130 -4.30 2.90 -2.24
N ILE A 131 -4.44 4.04 -2.90
CA ILE A 131 -5.70 4.67 -3.27
C ILE A 131 -5.70 4.82 -4.79
N LEU A 132 -6.59 4.09 -5.44
CA LEU A 132 -6.74 4.08 -6.88
C LEU A 132 -8.11 4.62 -7.28
N THR A 133 -8.13 5.33 -8.40
CA THR A 133 -9.36 5.76 -9.06
C THR A 133 -9.42 5.19 -10.46
N ARG A 134 -10.62 4.80 -10.89
CA ARG A 134 -10.90 4.47 -12.27
C ARG A 134 -11.14 5.75 -13.04
N HIS A 135 -10.25 6.08 -13.96
CA HIS A 135 -10.27 7.36 -14.65
C HIS A 135 -11.48 7.44 -15.60
N ALA A 136 -12.37 8.41 -15.34
CA ALA A 136 -13.62 8.59 -16.08
C ALA A 136 -13.52 9.60 -17.24
N GLY A 137 -12.36 10.24 -17.42
CA GLY A 137 -12.12 11.22 -18.48
C GLY A 137 -11.92 10.61 -19.87
N GLU A 138 -11.68 11.48 -20.84
CA GLU A 138 -11.38 11.09 -22.22
C GLU A 138 -9.87 10.85 -22.43
N GLY A 139 -9.53 10.27 -23.58
CA GLY A 139 -8.14 10.01 -23.98
C GLY A 139 -7.59 8.67 -23.48
N ASN A 140 -6.26 8.54 -23.49
CA ASN A 140 -5.56 7.26 -23.32
C ASN A 140 -5.68 6.63 -21.93
N LEU A 141 -6.18 7.37 -20.94
CA LEU A 141 -6.41 6.86 -19.60
C LEU A 141 -7.87 6.49 -19.34
N LYS A 142 -8.77 6.67 -20.31
CA LYS A 142 -10.19 6.35 -20.14
C LYS A 142 -10.37 4.93 -19.65
N ASP A 143 -11.16 4.77 -18.59
CA ASP A 143 -11.50 3.50 -17.96
C ASP A 143 -10.32 2.74 -17.30
N CYS A 144 -9.10 3.30 -17.32
CA CYS A 144 -7.93 2.73 -16.65
C CYS A 144 -7.99 2.95 -15.13
N TRP A 145 -7.52 1.97 -14.37
CA TRP A 145 -7.16 2.18 -12.97
C TRP A 145 -5.79 2.86 -12.87
N VAL A 146 -5.73 3.91 -12.08
CA VAL A 146 -4.50 4.68 -11.83
C VAL A 146 -4.36 4.96 -10.34
N THR A 147 -3.13 5.08 -9.87
CA THR A 147 -2.86 5.36 -8.46
C THR A 147 -2.89 6.86 -8.21
N ASP A 148 -3.81 7.29 -7.35
CA ASP A 148 -3.86 8.68 -6.90
C ASP A 148 -2.88 8.93 -5.76
N TRP A 149 -2.81 7.98 -4.81
CA TRP A 149 -2.02 8.14 -3.60
C TRP A 149 -1.51 6.81 -3.06
N VAL A 150 -0.32 6.87 -2.47
CA VAL A 150 0.17 5.86 -1.53
C VAL A 150 0.37 6.58 -0.21
N LYS A 151 -0.31 6.15 0.85
CA LYS A 151 -0.22 6.77 2.18
C LYS A 151 0.39 5.79 3.16
N VAL A 152 1.27 6.27 4.03
CA VAL A 152 1.66 5.50 5.22
C VAL A 152 0.44 5.36 6.12
N VAL A 153 0.27 4.17 6.69
CA VAL A 153 -0.71 3.92 7.75
C VAL A 153 0.06 3.87 9.06
N ASP A 154 -0.03 4.95 9.81
CA ASP A 154 0.66 5.17 11.08
C ASP A 154 -0.28 5.25 12.29
N ASP A 155 -1.60 5.05 12.07
CA ASP A 155 -2.56 5.00 13.16
C ASP A 155 -2.20 3.85 14.13
N PRO A 156 -1.90 4.15 15.41
CA PRO A 156 -1.45 3.14 16.37
C PRO A 156 -2.45 2.01 16.58
N LYS A 157 -3.75 2.28 16.44
CA LYS A 157 -4.80 1.26 16.61
C LYS A 157 -4.77 0.26 15.46
N ILE A 158 -4.54 0.75 14.23
CA ILE A 158 -4.42 -0.11 13.06
C ILE A 158 -3.13 -0.95 13.15
N LEU A 159 -2.03 -0.32 13.55
CA LEU A 159 -0.75 -1.00 13.73
C LEU A 159 -0.82 -2.09 14.82
N ALA A 160 -1.46 -1.81 15.95
CA ALA A 160 -1.64 -2.77 17.04
C ALA A 160 -2.47 -4.00 16.62
N VAL A 161 -3.56 -3.80 15.87
CA VAL A 161 -4.37 -4.91 15.34
C VAL A 161 -3.57 -5.81 14.40
N LEU A 162 -2.58 -5.26 13.71
CA LEU A 162 -1.77 -5.99 12.72
C LEU A 162 -0.42 -6.46 13.26
N GLY A 163 -0.13 -6.23 14.54
CA GLY A 163 1.12 -6.65 15.19
C GLY A 163 2.37 -5.99 14.62
N ILE A 164 2.25 -4.79 14.04
CA ILE A 164 3.36 -4.04 13.46
C ILE A 164 3.85 -3.03 14.50
N PRO A 165 5.15 -3.01 14.84
CA PRO A 165 5.66 -2.06 15.81
C PRO A 165 5.48 -0.63 15.30
N ALA A 166 5.01 0.26 16.19
CA ALA A 166 4.93 1.67 15.86
C ALA A 166 6.33 2.21 15.53
N ALA A 167 6.45 2.90 14.39
CA ALA A 167 7.71 3.50 13.96
C ALA A 167 8.16 4.54 14.99
N GLY A 168 9.13 4.18 15.83
CA GLY A 168 9.65 5.05 16.90
C GLY A 168 9.98 4.38 18.23
N SER A 169 9.82 3.07 18.38
CA SER A 169 10.24 2.34 19.59
C SER A 169 11.57 1.60 19.39
N GLU A 170 12.61 2.31 18.96
CA GLU A 170 13.98 1.82 19.20
C GLU A 170 14.44 2.31 20.57
N GLY A 171 14.87 1.36 21.39
CA GLY A 171 15.07 1.50 22.82
C GLY A 171 16.14 2.53 23.19
N GLY A 172 15.73 3.55 23.94
CA GLY A 172 16.62 4.31 24.80
C GLY A 172 16.71 3.60 26.14
N ASP A 173 17.61 2.62 26.26
CA ASP A 173 18.15 2.19 27.54
C ASP A 173 19.67 2.13 27.42
N VAL A 174 20.28 3.32 27.47
CA VAL A 174 21.72 3.45 27.72
C VAL A 174 21.85 3.61 29.23
N GLY A 175 22.09 2.49 29.91
CA GLY A 175 22.36 2.45 31.34
C GLY A 175 23.46 3.43 31.73
N GLY A 176 23.14 4.30 32.67
CA GLY A 176 24.08 5.24 33.27
C GLY A 176 25.15 4.51 34.08
N GLY A 177 26.36 4.47 33.55
CA GLY A 177 27.57 4.15 34.31
C GLY A 177 28.15 5.44 34.91
N GLY A 178 27.91 5.66 36.20
CA GLY A 178 28.48 6.79 36.94
C GLY A 178 30.00 6.68 37.09
N SER A 179 30.72 7.70 36.62
CA SER A 179 32.14 7.89 36.93
C SER A 179 32.30 8.76 38.18
N LYS A 180 32.82 8.14 39.26
CA LYS A 180 33.32 8.82 40.46
C LYS A 180 34.56 9.64 40.09
N GLY A 181 34.59 10.91 40.48
CA GLY A 181 35.77 11.77 40.36
C GLY A 181 36.87 11.38 41.36
N PRO A 182 38.15 11.67 41.06
CA PRO A 182 39.22 11.48 42.03
C PRO A 182 39.33 12.69 42.96
N GLY A 183 39.28 12.40 44.25
CA GLY A 183 39.59 13.32 45.34
C GLY A 183 41.07 13.66 45.39
N LYS A 184 41.33 14.90 45.79
CA LYS A 184 42.66 15.47 46.06
C LYS A 184 43.27 14.83 47.31
N HIS A 185 44.56 14.52 47.25
CA HIS A 185 45.49 14.59 48.38
C HIS A 185 46.85 15.06 47.86
#